data_AF-A0A158EP26-F1
#
_entry.id   AF-A0A158EP26-F1
#
_cell.length_a   1.000
_cell.length_b   1.000
_cell.length_c   1.000
_cell.angle_alpha   90.00
_cell.angle_beta   90.00
_cell.angle_gamma   90.00
#
_symmetry.space_group_name_H-M   'P 1'
#
loop_
_entity.id
_entity.type
_entity.pdbx_description
1 polymer ?
#
loop_
_entity_poly.entity_id
_entity_poly.type
_entity_poly.pdbx_seq_one_letter_code
_entity_poly.pdbx_strand_id
1 'polypeptide(L)'
;MIQTTERKVCNIVRGVASPLLANLYLHELDVEMRQAGLVMVRYADDAVVLCRTREEAEDALTRMRAWVDANGLTLHPDKTHVGDCRLEGHGFEFLGYRFEAGQRWVRKESLIGLRDKIRALTKRNRGDSIESIIASINPTLRGWFGYFQHAHRYTFSSVDGFVRRRLRAILRRQLHRPGQGRCLRDHTRWPNAFFADLGLFTMSQALRLARQSRCGNN
;
A
#
# COMPACT_ATOMS: atom_id res chain seq x y z
N MET A 1 26.49 -15.42 44.40
CA MET A 1 27.22 -15.60 43.13
C MET A 1 26.36 -16.48 42.23
N ILE A 2 25.43 -15.87 41.48
CA ILE A 2 24.58 -16.57 40.50
C ILE A 2 24.90 -15.89 39.18
N GLN A 3 25.66 -16.59 38.34
CA GLN A 3 26.04 -16.12 37.02
C GLN A 3 24.80 -16.15 36.13
N THR A 4 24.22 -14.98 35.87
CA THR A 4 23.23 -14.82 34.80
C THR A 4 23.94 -15.08 33.49
N THR A 5 23.63 -16.22 32.87
CA THR A 5 24.17 -16.63 31.57
C THR A 5 23.73 -15.58 30.55
N GLU A 6 24.68 -14.80 30.01
CA GLU A 6 24.46 -13.92 28.88
C GLU A 6 23.93 -14.75 27.70
N ARG A 7 22.62 -14.71 27.44
CA ARG A 7 22.08 -15.14 26.15
C ARG A 7 22.61 -14.15 25.12
N LYS A 8 23.65 -14.56 24.39
CA LYS A 8 24.10 -13.89 23.17
C LYS A 8 22.93 -13.89 22.17
N VAL A 9 22.11 -12.83 22.17
CA VAL A 9 21.14 -12.58 21.11
C VAL A 9 21.94 -12.19 19.88
N CYS A 10 22.10 -13.14 18.96
CA CYS A 10 22.67 -12.86 17.66
C CYS A 10 21.63 -12.07 16.86
N ASN A 11 21.78 -10.75 16.82
CA ASN A 11 21.09 -9.94 15.81
C ASN A 11 21.52 -10.46 14.45
N ILE A 12 20.63 -11.15 13.72
CA ILE A 12 20.89 -11.57 12.33
C ILE A 12 20.79 -10.31 11.45
N VAL A 13 21.87 -9.55 11.45
CA VAL A 13 22.02 -8.37 10.59
C VAL A 13 22.19 -8.87 9.15
N ARG A 14 21.18 -8.60 8.31
CA ARG A 14 21.29 -8.44 6.84
C ARG A 14 22.12 -9.49 6.06
N GLY A 15 21.96 -10.78 6.34
CA GLY A 15 22.44 -11.85 5.45
C GLY A 15 21.39 -12.24 4.41
N VAL A 16 21.80 -12.62 3.20
CA VAL A 16 20.89 -13.12 2.13
C VAL A 16 20.06 -14.34 2.59
N ALA A 17 20.55 -15.08 3.58
CA ALA A 17 19.89 -16.23 4.19
C ALA A 17 18.92 -15.89 5.33
N SER A 18 18.96 -14.66 5.88
CA SER A 18 18.10 -14.25 7.01
C SER A 18 16.60 -14.41 6.72
N PRO A 19 16.07 -14.02 5.54
CA PRO A 19 14.66 -14.21 5.22
C PRO A 19 14.24 -15.69 5.15
N LEU A 20 15.15 -16.57 4.74
CA LEU A 20 14.88 -18.01 4.67
C LEU A 20 14.83 -18.64 6.05
N LEU A 21 15.78 -18.28 6.92
CA LEU A 21 15.81 -18.78 8.30
C LEU A 21 14.61 -18.30 9.11
N ALA A 22 14.19 -17.04 8.94
CA ALA A 22 12.97 -16.53 9.57
C ALA A 22 11.73 -17.31 9.11
N ASN A 23 11.62 -17.62 7.81
CA ASN A 23 10.51 -18.42 7.29
C ASN A 23 10.52 -19.86 7.76
N LEU A 24 11.69 -20.49 7.86
CA LEU A 24 11.82 -21.85 8.39
C LEU A 24 11.40 -21.91 9.86
N TYR A 25 11.87 -20.94 10.65
CA TYR A 25 11.54 -20.84 12.07
C TYR A 25 10.04 -20.61 12.31
N LEU A 26 9.41 -19.74 11.53
CA LEU A 26 7.98 -19.44 11.64
C LEU A 26 7.09 -20.51 10.98
N HIS A 27 7.65 -21.53 10.35
CA HIS A 27 6.87 -22.58 9.69
C HIS A 27 6.07 -23.41 10.69
N GLU A 28 6.65 -23.72 11.85
CA GLU A 28 5.96 -24.50 12.89
C GLU A 28 4.74 -23.76 13.43
N LEU A 29 4.80 -22.42 13.54
CA LEU A 29 3.65 -21.58 13.86
C LEU A 29 2.54 -21.71 12.82
N ASP A 30 2.89 -21.72 11.52
CA ASP A 30 1.90 -21.89 10.45
C ASP A 30 1.19 -23.25 10.55
N VAL A 31 1.93 -24.31 10.91
CA VAL A 31 1.38 -25.67 11.11
C VAL A 31 0.45 -25.71 12.31
N GLU A 32 0.87 -25.19 13.46
CA GLU A 32 0.08 -25.12 14.69
C GLU A 32 -1.24 -24.38 14.49
N MET A 33 -1.19 -23.21 13.84
CA MET A 33 -2.38 -22.40 13.57
C MET A 33 -3.35 -23.12 12.62
N ARG A 34 -2.82 -23.83 11.62
CA ARG A 34 -3.63 -24.63 10.70
C ARG A 34 -4.28 -25.82 11.40
N GLN A 35 -3.56 -26.52 12.29
CA GLN A 35 -4.11 -27.63 13.07
C GLN A 35 -5.18 -27.15 14.07
N ALA A 36 -5.07 -25.92 14.55
CA ALA A 36 -6.10 -25.25 15.34
C ALA A 36 -7.35 -24.84 14.53
N GLY A 37 -7.35 -25.03 13.20
CA GLY A 37 -8.45 -24.63 12.32
C GLY A 37 -8.49 -23.13 12.00
N LEU A 38 -7.43 -22.37 12.32
CA LEU A 38 -7.36 -20.93 12.10
C LEU A 38 -6.88 -20.61 10.69
N VAL A 39 -7.46 -19.54 10.11
CA VAL A 39 -7.05 -19.04 8.79
C VAL A 39 -6.03 -17.92 8.99
N MET A 40 -4.75 -18.28 8.97
CA MET A 40 -3.64 -17.33 9.07
C MET A 40 -3.02 -17.03 7.70
N VAL A 41 -2.78 -15.74 7.44
CA VAL A 41 -2.04 -15.24 6.28
C VAL A 41 -0.78 -14.55 6.80
N ARG A 42 0.40 -15.06 6.43
CA ARG A 42 1.69 -14.53 6.87
C ARG A 42 2.52 -14.04 5.68
N TYR A 43 3.24 -12.93 5.89
CA TYR A 43 4.23 -12.40 4.98
C TYR A 43 5.46 -11.95 5.77
N ALA A 44 6.54 -12.72 5.69
CA ALA A 44 7.71 -12.58 6.55
C ALA A 44 7.30 -12.53 8.03
N ASP A 45 7.51 -11.40 8.69
CA ASP A 45 7.22 -11.17 10.12
C ASP A 45 5.80 -10.65 10.38
N ASP A 46 5.09 -10.19 9.34
CA ASP A 46 3.72 -9.68 9.47
C ASP A 46 2.71 -10.81 9.24
N ALA A 47 1.81 -11.04 10.20
CA ALA A 47 0.76 -12.06 10.10
C ALA A 47 -0.62 -11.48 10.41
N VAL A 48 -1.65 -12.03 9.77
CA VAL A 48 -3.06 -11.72 10.00
C VAL A 48 -3.81 -13.02 10.19
N VAL A 49 -4.54 -13.15 11.29
CA VAL A 49 -5.44 -14.28 11.55
C VAL A 49 -6.89 -13.82 11.34
N LEU A 50 -7.61 -14.51 10.47
CA LEU A 50 -9.01 -14.20 10.14
C LEU A 50 -9.92 -15.11 10.97
N CYS A 51 -10.75 -14.49 11.82
CA CYS A 51 -11.70 -15.17 12.70
C CYS A 51 -13.14 -14.71 12.41
N ARG A 52 -14.14 -15.51 12.79
CA ARG A 52 -15.56 -15.17 12.60
C ARG A 52 -16.12 -14.37 13.77
N THR A 53 -15.65 -14.67 14.99
CA THR A 53 -16.08 -14.01 16.22
C THR A 53 -14.91 -13.30 16.89
N ARG A 54 -15.24 -12.38 17.80
CA ARG A 54 -14.24 -11.70 18.63
C ARG A 54 -13.55 -12.66 19.61
N GLU A 55 -14.32 -13.58 20.18
CA GLU A 55 -13.83 -14.60 21.10
C GLU A 55 -12.79 -15.51 20.42
N GLU A 56 -13.09 -16.00 19.21
CA GLU A 56 -12.12 -16.76 18.39
C GLU A 56 -10.83 -15.96 18.14
N ALA A 57 -10.94 -14.64 17.94
CA ALA A 57 -9.78 -13.79 17.70
C ALA A 57 -8.93 -13.58 18.97
N GLU A 58 -9.57 -13.47 20.14
CA GLU A 58 -8.90 -13.35 21.44
C GLU A 58 -8.22 -14.68 21.84
N ASP A 59 -8.86 -15.81 21.56
CA ASP A 59 -8.28 -17.15 21.74
C ASP A 59 -7.09 -17.39 20.80
N ALA A 60 -7.24 -17.03 19.52
CA ALA A 60 -6.15 -17.12 18.55
C ALA A 60 -4.96 -16.25 18.94
N LEU A 61 -5.22 -15.03 19.42
CA LEU A 61 -4.17 -14.13 19.94
C LEU A 61 -3.46 -14.72 21.15
N THR A 62 -4.20 -15.31 22.08
CA THR A 62 -3.64 -15.96 23.27
C THR A 62 -2.76 -17.15 22.89
N ARG A 63 -3.23 -17.98 21.95
CA ARG A 63 -2.46 -19.11 21.41
C ARG A 63 -1.19 -18.65 20.70
N MET A 64 -1.27 -17.59 19.90
CA MET A 64 -0.13 -17.02 19.21
C MET A 64 0.91 -16.48 20.20
N ARG A 65 0.47 -15.78 21.25
CA ARG A 65 1.34 -15.30 22.33
C ARG A 65 2.06 -16.45 23.03
N ALA A 66 1.33 -17.49 23.42
CA ALA A 66 1.91 -18.66 24.08
C ALA A 66 2.98 -19.34 23.20
N TRP A 67 2.74 -19.47 21.89
CA TRP A 67 3.71 -20.05 20.97
C TRP A 67 4.95 -19.16 20.81
N VAL A 68 4.76 -17.86 20.62
CA VAL A 68 5.85 -16.87 20.49
C VAL A 68 6.73 -16.86 21.74
N ASP A 69 6.12 -16.83 22.93
CA ASP A 69 6.83 -16.81 24.20
C ASP A 69 7.62 -18.12 24.44
N ALA A 70 7.02 -19.26 24.12
CA ALA A 70 7.70 -20.57 24.21
C ALA A 70 8.92 -20.68 23.29
N ASN A 71 8.87 -20.02 22.14
CA ASN A 71 9.94 -20.01 21.14
C ASN A 71 10.98 -18.90 21.40
N GLY A 72 10.77 -18.03 22.40
CA GLY A 72 11.70 -16.96 22.76
C GLY A 72 11.61 -15.73 21.86
N LEU A 73 10.50 -15.57 21.14
CA LEU A 73 10.14 -14.35 20.44
C LEU A 73 9.34 -13.42 21.37
N THR A 74 9.11 -12.17 20.95
CA THR A 74 8.25 -11.24 21.67
C THR A 74 7.35 -10.51 20.69
N LEU A 75 6.03 -10.59 20.90
CA LEU A 75 5.08 -9.81 20.11
C LEU A 75 5.12 -8.35 20.57
N HIS A 76 5.24 -7.42 19.62
CA HIS A 76 5.11 -6.00 19.94
C HIS A 76 3.64 -5.67 20.26
N PRO A 77 3.33 -5.27 21.50
CA PRO A 77 1.94 -5.03 21.94
C PRO A 77 1.27 -3.94 21.11
N ASP A 78 2.03 -2.91 20.70
CA ASP A 78 1.51 -1.77 19.93
C ASP A 78 1.14 -2.13 18.48
N LYS A 79 1.64 -3.25 17.96
CA LYS A 79 1.36 -3.70 16.59
C LYS A 79 0.22 -4.72 16.52
N THR A 80 -0.21 -5.26 17.66
CA THR A 80 -1.17 -6.35 17.72
C THR A 80 -2.55 -5.80 18.03
N HIS A 81 -3.47 -5.89 17.07
CA HIS A 81 -4.80 -5.31 17.19
C HIS A 81 -5.88 -6.30 16.72
N VAL A 82 -6.93 -6.45 17.54
CA VAL A 82 -8.15 -7.19 17.18
C VAL A 82 -9.19 -6.19 16.69
N GLY A 83 -9.57 -6.28 15.42
CA GLY A 83 -10.55 -5.38 14.80
C GLY A 83 -11.59 -6.14 13.97
N ASP A 84 -12.78 -5.55 13.83
CA ASP A 84 -13.81 -6.05 12.92
C ASP A 84 -13.71 -5.33 11.57
N CYS A 85 -13.22 -6.03 10.55
CA CYS A 85 -13.04 -5.49 9.21
C CYS A 85 -14.37 -5.20 8.47
N ARG A 86 -15.52 -5.61 9.03
CA ARG A 86 -16.86 -5.30 8.50
C ARG A 86 -17.35 -3.92 8.92
N LEU A 87 -16.81 -3.38 10.01
CA LEU A 87 -17.19 -2.07 10.54
C LEU A 87 -16.25 -0.97 10.02
N GLU A 88 -16.81 0.19 9.73
CA GLU A 88 -16.02 1.39 9.44
C GLU A 88 -15.27 1.83 10.71
N GLY A 89 -14.03 2.26 10.57
CA GLY A 89 -13.12 2.62 11.66
C GLY A 89 -12.32 1.45 12.25
N HIS A 90 -12.82 0.21 12.15
CA HIS A 90 -12.24 -0.96 12.81
C HIS A 90 -11.41 -1.87 11.90
N GLY A 91 -11.14 -1.41 10.67
CA GLY A 91 -10.30 -2.10 9.71
C GLY A 91 -8.84 -2.26 10.14
N PHE A 92 -8.11 -3.16 9.46
CA PHE A 92 -6.69 -3.42 9.71
C PHE A 92 -5.83 -3.10 8.49
N GLU A 93 -4.53 -2.90 8.72
CA GLU A 93 -3.56 -2.63 7.67
C GLU A 93 -2.65 -3.85 7.45
N PHE A 94 -2.43 -4.22 6.19
CA PHE A 94 -1.58 -5.34 5.81
C PHE A 94 -0.96 -5.10 4.43
N LEU A 95 0.37 -5.24 4.31
CA LEU A 95 1.12 -5.07 3.05
C LEU A 95 0.82 -3.75 2.30
N GLY A 96 0.68 -2.64 3.03
CA GLY A 96 0.37 -1.33 2.44
C GLY A 96 -1.08 -1.16 1.99
N TYR A 97 -1.93 -2.14 2.23
CA TYR A 97 -3.37 -2.04 2.09
C TYR A 97 -4.05 -1.85 3.45
N ARG A 98 -5.26 -1.30 3.41
CA ARG A 98 -6.16 -1.19 4.55
C ARG A 98 -7.48 -1.88 4.20
N PHE A 99 -7.89 -2.84 5.00
CA PHE A 99 -9.11 -3.63 4.80
C PHE A 99 -10.19 -3.12 5.75
N GLU A 100 -11.27 -2.59 5.19
CA GLU A 100 -12.31 -1.91 5.97
C GLU A 100 -13.65 -1.92 5.23
N ALA A 101 -14.74 -2.18 5.95
CA ALA A 101 -16.10 -2.29 5.41
C ALA A 101 -16.21 -3.22 4.18
N GLY A 102 -15.48 -4.34 4.20
CA GLY A 102 -15.41 -5.28 3.07
C GLY A 102 -14.72 -4.74 1.80
N GLN A 103 -14.07 -3.58 1.89
CA GLN A 103 -13.32 -2.96 0.81
C GLN A 103 -11.82 -2.98 1.13
N ARG A 104 -11.01 -2.96 0.07
CA ARG A 104 -9.55 -2.82 0.17
C ARG A 104 -9.13 -1.44 -0.28
N TRP A 105 -8.55 -0.67 0.61
CA TRP A 105 -8.03 0.67 0.40
C TRP A 105 -6.51 0.65 0.39
N VAL A 106 -5.89 1.70 -0.15
CA VAL A 106 -4.44 1.89 0.00
C VAL A 106 -4.17 2.60 1.32
N ARG A 107 -3.15 2.16 2.04
CA ARG A 107 -2.68 2.80 3.27
C ARG A 107 -2.35 4.28 3.03
N LYS A 108 -2.69 5.14 4.00
CA LYS A 108 -2.54 6.60 3.88
C LYS A 108 -1.09 6.99 3.60
N GLU A 109 -0.15 6.36 4.28
CA GLU A 109 1.30 6.57 4.15
C GLU A 109 1.80 6.21 2.74
N SER A 110 1.31 5.11 2.17
CA SER A 110 1.64 4.74 0.79
C SER A 110 1.11 5.75 -0.24
N LEU A 111 -0.06 6.34 0.02
CA LEU A 111 -0.61 7.43 -0.81
C LEU A 111 0.19 8.73 -0.65
N ILE A 112 0.61 9.06 0.57
CA ILE A 112 1.45 10.23 0.86
C ILE A 112 2.80 10.07 0.14
N GLY A 113 3.46 8.92 0.29
CA GLY A 113 4.74 8.63 -0.36
C GLY A 113 4.66 8.73 -1.89
N LEU A 114 3.59 8.23 -2.51
CA LEU A 114 3.37 8.43 -3.95
C LEU A 114 3.22 9.92 -4.29
N ARG A 115 2.38 10.65 -3.56
CA ARG A 115 2.15 12.08 -3.81
C ARG A 115 3.43 12.89 -3.66
N ASP A 116 4.29 12.54 -2.70
CA ASP A 116 5.58 13.20 -2.50
C ASP A 116 6.57 12.89 -3.60
N LYS A 117 6.64 11.64 -4.07
CA LYS A 117 7.42 11.29 -5.26
C LYS A 117 6.95 12.05 -6.50
N ILE A 118 5.63 12.15 -6.72
CA ILE A 118 5.08 12.94 -7.82
C ILE A 118 5.43 14.43 -7.65
N ARG A 119 5.32 15.00 -6.44
CA ARG A 119 5.70 16.39 -6.16
C ARG A 119 7.16 16.66 -6.51
N ALA A 120 8.06 15.74 -6.18
CA ALA A 120 9.48 15.83 -6.49
C ALA A 120 9.73 15.82 -8.00
N LEU A 121 9.00 14.98 -8.76
CA LEU A 121 9.10 14.91 -10.23
C LEU A 121 8.46 16.12 -10.94
N THR A 122 7.46 16.74 -10.32
CA THR A 122 6.68 17.87 -10.87
C THR A 122 7.01 19.18 -10.16
N LYS A 123 8.28 19.42 -9.86
CA LYS A 123 8.73 20.72 -9.33
C LYS A 123 8.44 21.82 -10.36
N ARG A 124 8.08 23.00 -9.86
CA ARG A 124 7.59 24.11 -10.71
C ARG A 124 8.68 24.92 -11.42
N ASN A 125 9.91 24.79 -10.95
CA ASN A 125 11.10 25.42 -11.50
C ASN A 125 11.80 24.53 -12.54
N ARG A 126 11.20 23.40 -12.91
CA ARG A 126 11.69 22.59 -14.03
C ARG A 126 11.43 23.33 -15.33
N GLY A 127 12.49 23.58 -16.10
CA GLY A 127 12.42 24.16 -17.45
C GLY A 127 12.05 23.16 -18.54
N ASP A 128 11.73 21.91 -18.16
CA ASP A 128 11.42 20.83 -19.09
C ASP A 128 10.06 21.01 -19.78
N SER A 129 9.91 20.42 -20.97
CA SER A 129 8.63 20.34 -21.67
C SER A 129 7.63 19.48 -20.90
N ILE A 130 6.33 19.67 -21.17
CA ILE A 130 5.28 18.93 -20.48
C ILE A 130 5.34 17.43 -20.81
N GLU A 131 5.73 17.08 -22.03
CA GLU A 131 5.92 15.71 -22.52
C GLU A 131 7.04 15.00 -21.76
N SER A 132 8.18 15.66 -21.57
CA SER A 132 9.30 15.13 -20.78
C SER A 132 8.90 14.88 -19.33
N ILE A 133 8.12 15.79 -18.75
CA ILE A 133 7.60 15.66 -17.39
C ILE A 133 6.64 14.45 -17.31
N ILE A 134 5.71 14.31 -18.25
CA ILE A 134 4.79 13.16 -18.33
C ILE A 134 5.57 11.86 -18.47
N ALA A 135 6.57 11.81 -19.36
CA ALA A 135 7.43 10.64 -19.54
C ALA A 135 8.15 10.24 -18.25
N SER A 136 8.60 11.22 -17.43
CA SER A 136 9.26 10.94 -16.15
C SER A 136 8.31 10.40 -15.06
N ILE A 137 7.02 10.78 -15.10
CA ILE A 137 6.03 10.40 -14.08
C ILE A 137 5.40 9.03 -14.40
N ASN A 138 5.22 8.73 -15.68
CA ASN A 138 4.54 7.52 -16.15
C ASN A 138 5.08 6.21 -15.55
N PRO A 139 6.41 5.95 -15.50
CA PRO A 139 6.95 4.75 -14.87
C PRO A 139 6.58 4.61 -13.39
N THR A 140 6.58 5.73 -12.66
CA THR A 140 6.20 5.75 -11.24
C THR A 140 4.72 5.41 -11.07
N LEU A 141 3.84 5.99 -11.90
CA LEU A 141 2.41 5.70 -11.84
C LEU A 141 2.09 4.26 -12.25
N ARG A 142 2.75 3.74 -13.29
CA ARG A 142 2.57 2.35 -13.75
C ARG A 142 3.00 1.35 -12.70
N GLY A 143 4.19 1.52 -12.11
CA GLY A 143 4.69 0.62 -11.06
C GLY A 143 3.79 0.65 -9.82
N TRP A 144 3.37 1.85 -9.40
CA TRP A 144 2.46 2.00 -8.27
C TRP A 144 1.09 1.36 -8.55
N PHE A 145 0.54 1.58 -9.75
CA PHE A 145 -0.71 0.94 -10.17
C PHE A 145 -0.58 -0.58 -10.20
N GLY A 146 0.50 -1.13 -10.75
CA GLY A 146 0.71 -2.58 -10.79
C GLY A 146 0.66 -3.22 -9.41
N TYR A 147 1.25 -2.57 -8.41
CA TYR A 147 1.21 -3.04 -7.01
C TYR A 147 -0.17 -2.85 -6.37
N PHE A 148 -0.81 -1.69 -6.55
CA PHE A 148 -2.06 -1.30 -5.88
C PHE A 148 -3.33 -1.53 -6.70
N GLN A 149 -3.26 -2.19 -7.86
CA GLN A 149 -4.37 -2.31 -8.85
C GLN A 149 -5.67 -2.85 -8.27
N HIS A 150 -5.58 -3.60 -7.18
CA HIS A 150 -6.73 -4.23 -6.56
C HIS A 150 -7.36 -3.40 -5.42
N ALA A 151 -6.88 -2.18 -5.19
CA ALA A 151 -7.48 -1.23 -4.28
C ALA A 151 -8.82 -0.67 -4.82
N HIS A 152 -9.55 0.01 -3.95
CA HIS A 152 -10.83 0.60 -4.27
C HIS A 152 -10.72 1.66 -5.38
N ARG A 153 -11.70 1.68 -6.29
CA ARG A 153 -11.67 2.49 -7.52
C ARG A 153 -11.49 4.00 -7.28
N TYR A 154 -12.00 4.54 -6.17
CA TYR A 154 -11.90 5.96 -5.87
C TYR A 154 -10.50 6.42 -5.50
N THR A 155 -9.63 5.49 -5.07
CA THR A 155 -8.23 5.83 -4.80
C THR A 155 -7.55 6.32 -6.07
N PHE A 156 -7.76 5.64 -7.20
CA PHE A 156 -7.12 5.99 -8.47
C PHE A 156 -7.61 7.33 -9.04
N SER A 157 -8.91 7.61 -8.98
CA SER A 157 -9.45 8.87 -9.50
C SER A 157 -8.94 10.09 -8.73
N SER A 158 -8.77 9.96 -7.41
CA SER A 158 -8.17 10.98 -6.55
C SER A 158 -6.71 11.25 -6.92
N VAL A 159 -5.92 10.20 -7.14
CA VAL A 159 -4.50 10.34 -7.52
C VAL A 159 -4.36 10.91 -8.93
N ASP A 160 -5.14 10.40 -9.89
CA ASP A 160 -5.14 10.90 -11.27
C ASP A 160 -5.51 12.40 -11.33
N GLY A 161 -6.52 12.82 -10.53
CA GLY A 161 -6.89 14.23 -10.39
C GLY A 161 -5.77 15.08 -9.79
N PHE A 162 -5.06 14.54 -8.79
CA PHE A 162 -3.88 15.18 -8.20
C PHE A 162 -2.77 15.41 -9.23
N VAL A 163 -2.44 14.39 -10.04
CA VAL A 163 -1.42 14.48 -11.10
C VAL A 163 -1.80 15.54 -12.12
N ARG A 164 -3.01 15.47 -12.69
CA ARG A 164 -3.50 16.44 -13.69
C ARG A 164 -3.46 17.87 -13.16
N ARG A 165 -3.87 18.08 -11.91
CA ARG A 165 -3.79 19.40 -11.27
C ARG A 165 -2.35 19.93 -11.24
N ARG A 166 -1.37 19.08 -10.96
CA ARG A 166 0.05 19.48 -10.94
C ARG A 166 0.58 19.80 -12.34
N LEU A 167 0.20 19.02 -13.34
CA LEU A 167 0.56 19.30 -14.73
C LEU A 167 -0.03 20.64 -15.21
N ARG A 168 -1.31 20.91 -14.93
CA ARG A 168 -1.93 22.22 -15.20
C ARG A 168 -1.22 23.37 -14.48
N ALA A 169 -0.80 23.13 -13.25
CA ALA A 169 -0.03 24.09 -12.45
C ALA A 169 1.35 24.42 -13.06
N ILE A 170 1.97 23.49 -13.77
CA ILE A 170 3.23 23.69 -14.52
C ILE A 170 2.95 24.47 -15.81
N LEU A 171 1.95 24.05 -16.59
CA LEU A 171 1.55 24.74 -17.82
C LEU A 171 1.18 26.21 -17.57
N ARG A 172 0.50 26.52 -16.47
CA ARG A 172 0.25 27.92 -16.06
C ARG A 172 1.54 28.69 -15.79
N ARG A 173 2.52 28.07 -15.16
CA ARG A 173 3.81 28.70 -14.85
C ARG A 173 4.59 28.99 -16.12
N GLN A 174 4.60 28.06 -17.08
CA GLN A 174 5.19 28.24 -18.41
C GLN A 174 4.51 29.37 -19.18
N LEU A 175 3.20 29.58 -18.98
CA LEU A 175 2.46 30.72 -19.53
C LEU A 175 2.55 32.00 -18.68
N HIS A 176 3.45 32.07 -17.70
CA HIS A 176 3.62 33.21 -16.79
C HIS A 176 2.35 33.64 -16.03
N ARG A 177 1.43 32.69 -15.76
CA ARG A 177 0.18 32.95 -15.00
C ARG A 177 0.32 32.51 -13.54
N PRO A 178 -0.15 33.32 -12.56
CA PRO A 178 -0.16 32.93 -11.14
C PRO A 178 -1.18 31.81 -10.88
N GLY A 179 -1.09 31.10 -9.75
CA GLY A 179 -2.13 30.15 -9.29
C GLY A 179 -1.79 28.66 -9.45
N GLN A 180 -2.68 27.77 -8.98
CA GLN A 180 -2.43 26.32 -8.80
C GLN A 180 -3.18 25.40 -9.79
N GLY A 181 -3.66 25.93 -10.93
CA GLY A 181 -4.33 25.11 -11.96
C GLY A 181 -5.72 24.60 -11.55
N ARG A 182 -6.42 25.32 -10.65
CA ARG A 182 -7.72 24.92 -10.09
C ARG A 182 -8.94 25.61 -10.74
N CYS A 183 -8.71 26.48 -11.71
CA CYS A 183 -9.78 27.31 -12.29
C CYS A 183 -10.53 26.54 -13.37
N LEU A 184 -11.85 26.76 -13.53
CA LEU A 184 -12.62 26.13 -14.61
C LEU A 184 -12.01 26.37 -16.00
N ARG A 185 -11.50 27.58 -16.25
CA ARG A 185 -10.80 27.91 -17.50
C ARG A 185 -9.60 26.99 -17.79
N ASP A 186 -8.89 26.53 -16.75
CA ASP A 186 -7.77 25.60 -16.93
C ASP A 186 -8.27 24.19 -17.28
N HIS A 187 -9.45 23.81 -16.79
CA HIS A 187 -10.10 22.54 -17.13
C HIS A 187 -10.61 22.53 -18.57
N THR A 188 -11.10 23.66 -19.07
CA THR A 188 -11.51 23.83 -20.47
C THR A 188 -10.30 23.89 -21.40
N ARG A 189 -9.24 24.60 -21.00
CA ARG A 189 -8.03 24.77 -21.83
C ARG A 189 -7.18 23.51 -21.92
N TRP A 190 -7.04 22.78 -20.81
CA TRP A 190 -6.30 21.52 -20.74
C TRP A 190 -7.23 20.43 -20.22
N PRO A 191 -8.15 19.94 -21.07
CA PRO A 191 -9.08 18.87 -20.71
C PRO A 191 -8.34 17.58 -20.38
N ASN A 192 -9.06 16.58 -19.87
CA ASN A 192 -8.44 15.28 -19.58
C ASN A 192 -7.91 14.62 -20.87
N ALA A 193 -8.58 14.85 -22.01
CA ALA A 193 -8.15 14.38 -23.33
C ALA A 193 -6.76 14.93 -23.70
N PHE A 194 -6.49 16.22 -23.48
CA PHE A 194 -5.19 16.83 -23.75
C PHE A 194 -4.04 16.08 -23.09
N PHE A 195 -4.17 15.68 -21.82
CA PHE A 195 -3.13 14.90 -21.16
C PHE A 195 -3.05 13.45 -21.64
N ALA A 196 -4.19 12.86 -22.04
CA ALA A 196 -4.21 11.53 -22.62
C ALA A 196 -3.51 11.50 -23.98
N ASP A 197 -3.69 12.52 -24.81
CA ASP A 197 -3.05 12.67 -26.12
C ASP A 197 -1.52 12.82 -25.98
N LEU A 198 -1.06 13.46 -24.90
CA LEU A 198 0.35 13.53 -24.52
C LEU A 198 0.89 12.23 -23.89
N GLY A 199 0.08 11.17 -23.83
CA GLY A 199 0.49 9.87 -23.31
C GLY A 199 0.52 9.75 -21.79
N LEU A 200 -0.21 10.59 -21.04
CA LEU A 200 -0.29 10.47 -19.58
C LEU A 200 -0.98 9.16 -19.19
N PHE A 201 -0.29 8.34 -18.41
CA PHE A 201 -0.87 7.15 -17.83
C PHE A 201 -1.93 7.51 -16.79
N THR A 202 -3.17 7.02 -17.01
CA THR A 202 -4.31 7.26 -16.11
C THR A 202 -4.74 5.95 -15.46
N MET A 203 -4.63 5.87 -14.14
CA MET A 203 -4.90 4.65 -13.38
C MET A 203 -6.38 4.25 -13.42
N SER A 204 -7.28 5.23 -13.41
CA SER A 204 -8.73 4.99 -13.51
C SER A 204 -9.11 4.35 -14.85
N GLN A 205 -8.39 4.68 -15.92
CA GLN A 205 -8.59 4.09 -17.24
C GLN A 205 -7.98 2.68 -17.29
N ALA A 206 -6.77 2.50 -16.77
CA ALA A 206 -6.13 1.20 -16.66
C ALA A 206 -6.99 0.19 -15.87
N LEU A 207 -7.59 0.62 -14.75
CA LEU A 207 -8.52 -0.21 -13.97
C LEU A 207 -9.77 -0.59 -14.78
N ARG A 208 -10.31 0.34 -15.57
CA ARG A 208 -11.49 0.09 -16.41
C ARG A 208 -11.19 -0.97 -17.47
N LEU A 209 -10.06 -0.83 -18.16
CA LEU A 209 -9.61 -1.80 -19.16
C LEU A 209 -9.39 -3.17 -18.53
N ALA A 210 -8.71 -3.25 -17.39
CA ALA A 210 -8.48 -4.50 -16.67
C ALA A 210 -9.78 -5.19 -16.23
N ARG A 211 -10.84 -4.43 -15.94
CA ARG A 211 -12.18 -4.97 -15.63
C ARG A 211 -12.90 -5.47 -16.86
N GLN A 212 -12.85 -4.73 -17.97
CA GLN A 212 -13.48 -5.10 -19.23
C GLN A 212 -12.93 -6.42 -19.79
N SER A 213 -11.60 -6.61 -19.73
CA SER A 213 -10.97 -7.87 -20.15
C SER A 213 -11.43 -9.10 -19.35
N ARG A 214 -11.92 -8.92 -18.12
CA ARG A 214 -12.45 -10.01 -17.29
C ARG A 214 -13.89 -10.37 -17.62
N CYS A 215 -14.65 -9.47 -18.24
CA CYS A 215 -16.03 -9.70 -18.64
C CYS A 215 -16.17 -10.19 -20.09
N GLY A 216 -15.13 -10.05 -20.91
CA GLY A 216 -15.12 -10.43 -22.33
C GLY A 216 -14.60 -11.84 -22.63
N ASN A 217 -14.20 -12.61 -21.61
CA ASN A 217 -13.85 -14.03 -21.73
C ASN A 217 -14.92 -14.87 -21.03
N ASN A 218 -16.10 -14.99 -21.65
CA ASN A 218 -17.12 -16.00 -21.34
C ASN A 218 -17.88 -16.31 -22.63
#